data_AF-R4G721-F1
#
_entry.id   AF-R4G721-F1
#
_cell.length_a   1.000
_cell.length_b   1.000
_cell.length_c   1.000
_cell.angle_alpha   90.00
_cell.angle_beta   90.00
_cell.angle_gamma   90.00
#
_symmetry.space_group_name_H-M   'P 1'
#
loop_
_entity.id
_entity.type
_entity.pdbx_description
1 polymer ?
#
loop_
_entity_poly.entity_id
_entity_poly.type
_entity_poly.pdbx_seq_one_letter_code
_entity_poly.pdbx_strand_id
1 'polypeptide(L)'
;MRMTTFLFAAKQAVEVHHGALPNEDTKRWERVYDRILAKAQHRLETMTPLPKKALAFVGRLQKRKEEALRFLREAHVPFDNNQAERDLRMVKVKENISGTFREEAFAQSFCIARSIVSTLTKHEKNVWNSLCRLLKGETLDDILSTT
;
A
#
# COMPACT_ATOMS: atom_id res chain seq x y z
N MET A 1 23.45 -6.61 -8.10
CA MET A 1 22.44 -6.61 -7.01
C MET A 1 21.10 -7.09 -7.55
N ARG A 2 20.38 -7.93 -6.80
CA ARG A 2 18.99 -8.33 -7.11
C ARG A 2 18.01 -7.29 -6.57
N MET A 3 16.82 -7.17 -7.16
CA MET A 3 15.80 -6.19 -6.73
C MET A 3 15.39 -6.39 -5.27
N THR A 4 15.23 -7.62 -4.80
CA THR A 4 14.86 -7.91 -3.41
C THR A 4 15.90 -7.42 -2.41
N THR A 5 17.19 -7.65 -2.69
CA THR A 5 18.29 -7.14 -1.86
C THR A 5 18.32 -5.61 -1.85
N PHE A 6 18.09 -4.98 -3.00
CA PHE A 6 17.98 -3.52 -3.10
C PHE A 6 16.85 -2.98 -2.23
N LEU A 7 15.64 -3.53 -2.37
CA LEU A 7 14.47 -3.05 -1.65
C LEU A 7 14.62 -3.22 -0.13
N PHE A 8 15.19 -4.35 0.31
CA PHE A 8 15.47 -4.58 1.72
C PHE A 8 16.48 -3.58 2.28
N ALA A 9 17.59 -3.34 1.56
CA ALA A 9 18.59 -2.38 1.98
C ALA A 9 18.04 -0.93 1.97
N ALA A 10 17.20 -0.59 0.99
CA ALA A 10 16.55 0.71 0.91
C ALA A 10 15.59 0.93 2.09
N LYS A 11 14.81 -0.09 2.44
CA LYS A 11 13.94 -0.09 3.62
C LYS A 11 14.74 0.18 4.90
N GLN A 12 15.82 -0.57 5.12
CA GLN A 12 16.67 -0.39 6.30
C GLN A 12 17.27 1.02 6.37
N ALA A 13 17.71 1.57 5.24
CA ALA A 13 18.22 2.94 5.20
C ALA A 13 17.14 3.95 5.62
N VAL A 14 15.92 3.82 5.13
CA VAL A 14 14.80 4.69 5.53
C VAL A 14 14.51 4.59 7.03
N GLU A 15 14.53 3.37 7.59
CA GLU A 15 14.33 3.14 9.03
C GLU A 15 15.42 3.82 9.88
N VAL A 16 16.69 3.75 9.45
CA VAL A 16 17.82 4.42 10.12
C VAL A 16 17.69 5.95 10.10
N HIS A 17 17.11 6.51 9.05
CA HIS A 17 16.86 7.95 8.92
C HIS A 17 15.50 8.39 9.48
N HIS A 18 14.86 7.57 10.32
CA HIS A 18 13.58 7.87 10.97
C HIS A 18 12.43 8.18 9.99
N GLY A 19 12.42 7.51 8.84
CA GLY A 19 11.27 7.48 7.92
C GLY A 19 11.48 8.16 6.57
N ALA A 20 12.51 9.00 6.39
CA ALA A 20 12.79 9.60 5.08
C ALA A 20 14.28 9.88 4.89
N LEU A 21 14.77 9.64 3.68
CA LEU A 21 16.16 9.91 3.31
C LEU A 21 16.36 11.35 2.84
N PRO A 22 17.55 11.92 3.03
CA PRO A 22 17.95 13.16 2.37
C PRO A 22 17.85 13.06 0.84
N ASN A 23 17.64 14.21 0.19
CA ASN A 23 17.47 14.28 -1.27
C ASN A 23 18.66 13.69 -2.04
N GLU A 24 19.89 13.88 -1.55
CA GLU A 24 21.08 13.34 -2.20
C GLU A 24 21.13 11.82 -2.15
N ASP A 25 20.81 11.23 -1.00
CA ASP A 25 20.79 9.78 -0.81
C ASP A 25 19.67 9.14 -1.61
N THR A 26 18.49 9.75 -1.62
CA THR A 26 17.36 9.29 -2.45
C THR A 26 17.75 9.20 -3.92
N LYS A 27 18.42 10.23 -4.47
CA LYS A 27 18.91 10.21 -5.85
C LYS A 27 19.90 9.06 -6.10
N ARG A 28 20.71 8.68 -5.11
CA ARG A 28 21.62 7.52 -5.22
C ARG A 28 20.82 6.22 -5.32
N TRP A 29 19.84 6.01 -4.45
CA TRP A 29 18.96 4.84 -4.48
C TRP A 29 18.20 4.73 -5.80
N GLU A 30 17.68 5.84 -6.30
CA GLU A 30 16.97 5.90 -7.58
C GLU A 30 17.83 5.52 -8.77
N ARG A 31 19.09 5.96 -8.83
CA ARG A 31 20.03 5.55 -9.90
C ARG A 31 20.31 4.06 -9.86
N VAL A 32 20.37 3.48 -8.66
CA VAL A 32 20.58 2.04 -8.49
C VAL A 32 19.34 1.25 -8.93
N TYR A 33 18.15 1.74 -8.59
CA TYR A 33 16.88 1.19 -9.07
C TYR A 33 16.80 1.19 -10.60
N ASP A 34 17.11 2.32 -11.24
CA ASP A 34 17.11 2.45 -12.71
C ASP A 34 18.07 1.44 -13.35
N ARG A 35 19.27 1.28 -12.78
CA ARG A 35 20.27 0.33 -13.28
C ARG A 35 19.78 -1.11 -13.18
N ILE A 36 19.08 -1.46 -12.09
CA ILE A 36 18.51 -2.81 -11.92
C ILE A 36 17.44 -3.05 -12.99
N LEU A 37 16.54 -2.08 -13.21
CA LEU A 37 15.48 -2.22 -14.21
C LEU A 37 16.01 -2.24 -15.63
N ALA A 38 16.98 -1.40 -15.98
CA ALA A 38 17.63 -1.42 -17.30
C ALA A 38 18.30 -2.77 -17.57
N LYS A 39 19.02 -3.33 -16.59
CA LYS A 39 19.62 -4.66 -16.70
C LYS A 39 18.55 -5.75 -16.86
N ALA A 40 17.45 -5.65 -16.11
CA ALA A 40 16.34 -6.60 -16.20
C ALA A 40 15.67 -6.55 -17.58
N GLN A 41 15.41 -5.35 -18.11
CA GLN A 41 14.83 -5.13 -19.43
C GLN A 41 15.72 -5.73 -20.52
N HIS A 42 16.99 -5.34 -20.57
CA HIS A 42 17.93 -5.86 -21.58
C HIS A 42 17.97 -7.40 -21.55
N ARG A 43 18.06 -8.00 -20.35
CA ARG A 43 18.04 -9.46 -20.22
C ARG A 43 16.75 -10.07 -20.79
N LEU A 44 15.59 -9.50 -20.48
CA LEU A 44 14.30 -10.04 -20.94
C LEU A 44 14.11 -9.88 -22.45
N GLU A 45 14.61 -8.80 -23.05
CA GLU A 45 14.55 -8.56 -24.51
C GLU A 45 15.40 -9.57 -25.29
N THR A 46 16.50 -10.06 -24.71
CA THR A 46 17.35 -11.09 -25.34
C THR A 46 16.79 -12.52 -25.26
N MET A 47 15.71 -12.75 -24.49
CA MET A 47 15.15 -14.09 -24.31
C MET A 47 14.21 -14.49 -25.46
N THR A 48 14.28 -15.76 -25.87
CA THR A 48 13.37 -16.37 -26.84
C THR A 48 12.75 -17.64 -26.24
N PRO A 49 11.40 -17.76 -26.17
CA PRO A 49 10.43 -16.76 -26.60
C PRO A 49 10.43 -15.49 -25.72
N LEU A 50 10.02 -14.37 -26.31
CA LEU A 50 10.00 -13.07 -25.63
C LEU A 50 9.01 -13.08 -24.45
N PRO A 51 9.45 -12.85 -23.20
CA PRO A 51 8.60 -12.91 -22.02
C PRO A 51 7.78 -11.61 -21.85
N LYS A 52 6.74 -11.44 -22.68
CA LYS A 52 5.91 -10.22 -22.75
C LYS A 52 5.39 -9.73 -21.39
N LYS A 53 4.89 -10.64 -20.54
CA LYS A 53 4.36 -10.28 -19.20
C LYS A 53 5.44 -9.68 -18.28
N ALA A 54 6.65 -10.25 -18.31
CA ALA A 54 7.76 -9.76 -17.51
C ALA A 54 8.28 -8.40 -18.01
N LEU A 55 8.35 -8.21 -19.32
CA LEU A 55 8.70 -6.91 -19.92
C LEU A 55 7.68 -5.83 -19.56
N ALA A 56 6.39 -6.13 -19.66
CA ALA A 56 5.33 -5.21 -19.26
C ALA A 56 5.36 -4.90 -17.75
N PHE A 57 5.83 -5.82 -16.92
CA PHE A 57 6.04 -5.56 -15.50
C PHE A 57 7.22 -4.61 -15.27
N VAL A 58 8.38 -4.83 -15.90
CA VAL A 58 9.53 -3.92 -15.82
C VAL A 58 9.18 -2.52 -16.33
N GLY A 59 8.50 -2.42 -17.47
CA GLY A 59 8.05 -1.14 -18.01
C GLY A 59 7.10 -0.39 -17.07
N ARG A 60 6.22 -1.09 -16.36
CA ARG A 60 5.37 -0.48 -15.33
C ARG A 60 6.18 0.01 -14.14
N LEU A 61 7.17 -0.74 -13.68
CA LEU A 61 8.07 -0.34 -12.59
C LEU A 61 8.92 0.89 -12.94
N GLN A 62 9.32 1.04 -14.21
CA GLN A 62 10.00 2.24 -14.70
C GLN A 62 9.04 3.43 -14.75
N LYS A 63 7.85 3.24 -15.34
CA LYS A 63 6.82 4.29 -15.45
C LYS A 63 6.34 4.79 -14.09
N ARG A 64 6.25 3.91 -13.11
CA ARG A 64 5.73 4.15 -11.75
C ARG A 64 6.84 4.26 -10.71
N LYS A 65 8.03 4.71 -11.11
CA LYS A 65 9.21 4.78 -10.23
C LYS A 65 8.96 5.68 -9.02
N GLU A 66 8.34 6.83 -9.24
CA GLU A 66 8.05 7.79 -8.18
C GLU A 66 7.14 7.17 -7.12
N GLU A 67 6.07 6.49 -7.53
CA GLU A 67 5.18 5.82 -6.58
C GLU A 67 5.86 4.63 -5.89
N ALA A 68 6.65 3.84 -6.63
CA ALA A 68 7.33 2.67 -6.08
C ALA A 68 8.42 3.02 -5.06
N LEU A 69 9.04 4.19 -5.17
CA LEU A 69 10.12 4.65 -4.30
C LEU A 69 9.70 5.80 -3.38
N ARG A 70 8.40 6.09 -3.28
CA ARG A 70 7.87 7.23 -2.51
C ARG A 70 8.24 7.18 -1.03
N PHE A 71 8.29 5.98 -0.46
CA PHE A 71 8.72 5.73 0.92
C PHE A 71 10.17 6.18 1.22
N LEU A 72 11.00 6.43 0.19
CA LEU A 72 12.33 6.99 0.39
C LEU A 72 12.30 8.45 0.84
N ARG A 73 11.24 9.19 0.47
CA ARG A 73 11.16 10.65 0.62
C ARG A 73 10.10 11.09 1.62
N GLU A 74 9.05 10.28 1.80
CA GLU A 74 7.85 10.65 2.55
C GLU A 74 7.67 9.72 3.75
N ALA A 75 7.93 10.22 4.96
CA ALA A 75 7.90 9.42 6.19
C ALA A 75 6.54 8.79 6.54
N HIS A 76 5.45 9.35 6.02
CA HIS A 76 4.10 8.84 6.22
C HIS A 76 3.74 7.73 5.20
N VAL A 77 4.57 7.51 4.18
CA VAL A 77 4.36 6.48 3.17
C VAL A 77 5.16 5.22 3.57
N PRO A 78 4.47 4.13 3.96
CA PRO A 78 5.17 2.90 4.33
C PRO A 78 5.85 2.26 3.11
N PHE A 79 6.88 1.44 3.39
CA PHE A 79 7.58 0.67 2.37
C PHE A 79 6.68 -0.35 1.65
N ASP A 80 5.69 -0.91 2.36
CA ASP A 80 4.77 -1.91 1.82
C ASP A 80 3.34 -1.39 1.71
N ASN A 81 2.54 -2.09 0.91
CA ASN A 81 1.13 -1.77 0.67
C ASN A 81 0.17 -2.63 1.52
N ASN A 82 0.66 -3.28 2.58
CA ASN A 82 -0.11 -4.31 3.30
C ASN A 82 -1.41 -3.75 3.88
N GLN A 83 -1.37 -2.50 4.37
CA GLN A 83 -2.54 -1.87 4.96
C GLN A 83 -3.63 -1.61 3.91
N ALA A 84 -3.29 -1.03 2.76
CA ALA A 84 -4.29 -0.77 1.72
C ALA A 84 -4.87 -2.08 1.15
N GLU A 85 -4.02 -3.11 0.99
CA GLU A 85 -4.50 -4.43 0.56
C GLU A 85 -5.46 -5.06 1.56
N ARG A 86 -5.15 -4.97 2.87
CA ARG A 86 -6.05 -5.45 3.94
C ARG A 86 -7.38 -4.71 3.93
N ASP A 87 -7.35 -3.39 3.76
CA ASP A 87 -8.55 -2.55 3.73
C ASP A 87 -9.44 -2.90 2.51
N LEU A 88 -8.85 -3.15 1.34
CA LEU A 88 -9.58 -3.55 0.12
C LEU A 88 -10.01 -5.02 0.09
N ARG A 89 -9.34 -5.90 0.85
CA ARG A 89 -9.60 -7.35 0.83
C ARG A 89 -11.06 -7.70 1.10
N MET A 90 -11.70 -6.96 2.01
CA MET A 90 -13.10 -7.24 2.37
C MET A 90 -14.08 -6.98 1.22
N VAL A 91 -13.75 -6.06 0.30
CA VAL A 91 -14.55 -5.85 -0.92
C VAL A 91 -14.52 -7.10 -1.79
N LYS A 92 -13.32 -7.68 -1.99
CA LYS A 92 -13.18 -8.90 -2.79
C LYS A 92 -13.78 -10.13 -2.12
N VAL A 93 -13.66 -10.23 -0.79
CA VAL A 93 -14.33 -11.28 0.00
C VAL A 93 -15.84 -11.20 -0.16
N LYS A 94 -16.43 -9.98 -0.08
CA LYS A 94 -17.85 -9.78 -0.33
C LYS A 94 -18.25 -10.27 -1.72
N GLU A 95 -17.54 -9.85 -2.75
CA GLU A 95 -17.81 -10.26 -4.13
C GLU A 95 -17.76 -11.79 -4.31
N ASN A 96 -16.71 -12.42 -3.77
CA ASN A 96 -16.46 -13.85 -3.96
C ASN A 96 -17.38 -14.75 -3.13
N ILE A 97 -17.74 -14.35 -1.90
CA ILE A 97 -18.47 -15.22 -0.94
C ILE A 97 -19.95 -14.86 -0.88
N SER A 98 -20.30 -13.58 -0.83
CA SER A 98 -21.69 -13.14 -0.67
C SER A 98 -22.26 -12.45 -1.92
N GLY A 99 -21.57 -12.54 -3.06
CA GLY A 99 -21.98 -11.96 -4.34
C GLY A 99 -21.71 -10.47 -4.48
N THR A 100 -22.14 -9.87 -5.59
CA THR A 100 -21.99 -8.43 -5.87
C THR A 100 -23.09 -7.60 -5.19
N PHE A 101 -22.89 -6.27 -5.14
CA PHE A 101 -23.96 -5.34 -4.79
C PHE A 101 -24.83 -5.08 -6.03
N ARG A 102 -26.16 -5.04 -5.86
CA ARG A 102 -27.11 -4.70 -6.92
C ARG A 102 -27.34 -3.19 -7.05
N GLU A 103 -27.13 -2.47 -5.96
CA GLU A 103 -27.33 -1.03 -5.86
C GLU A 103 -26.07 -0.38 -5.27
N GLU A 104 -25.71 0.79 -5.80
CA GLU A 104 -24.54 1.53 -5.36
C GLU A 104 -24.65 1.95 -3.88
N ALA A 105 -25.85 2.29 -3.42
CA ALA A 105 -26.12 2.65 -2.02
C ALA A 105 -25.67 1.58 -1.02
N PHE A 106 -25.82 0.29 -1.37
CA PHE A 106 -25.34 -0.81 -0.52
C PHE A 106 -23.82 -0.96 -0.56
N ALA A 107 -23.18 -0.71 -1.70
CA ALA A 107 -21.73 -0.68 -1.79
C ALA A 107 -21.15 0.48 -0.95
N GLN A 108 -21.77 1.67 -1.01
CA GLN A 108 -21.39 2.82 -0.20
C GLN A 108 -21.58 2.53 1.30
N SER A 109 -22.72 1.96 1.69
CA SER A 109 -22.98 1.56 3.09
C SER A 109 -21.95 0.56 3.60
N PHE A 110 -21.56 -0.42 2.78
CA PHE A 110 -20.49 -1.36 3.10
C PHE A 110 -19.14 -0.64 3.30
N CYS A 111 -18.76 0.26 2.40
CA CYS A 111 -17.54 1.04 2.50
C CYS A 111 -17.52 1.91 3.77
N ILE A 112 -18.64 2.54 4.13
CA ILE A 112 -18.77 3.33 5.37
C ILE A 112 -18.60 2.45 6.60
N ALA A 113 -19.29 1.31 6.68
CA ALA A 113 -19.14 0.40 7.81
C ALA A 113 -17.69 -0.10 7.96
N ARG A 114 -17.03 -0.41 6.83
CA ARG A 114 -15.62 -0.82 6.81
C ARG A 114 -14.67 0.30 7.19
N SER A 115 -14.93 1.55 6.77
CA SER A 115 -14.09 2.69 7.13
C SER A 115 -14.16 2.97 8.62
N ILE A 116 -15.35 2.93 9.24
CA ILE A 116 -15.54 3.07 10.68
C ILE A 116 -14.72 2.02 11.44
N VAL A 117 -14.83 0.74 11.07
CA VAL A 117 -14.07 -0.34 11.72
C VAL A 117 -12.56 -0.15 11.56
N SER A 118 -12.10 0.24 10.36
CA SER A 118 -10.67 0.52 10.08
C SER A 118 -10.16 1.67 10.96
N THR A 119 -10.92 2.76 11.06
CA THR A 119 -10.59 3.91 11.92
C THR A 119 -10.51 3.50 13.39
N LEU A 120 -11.53 2.83 13.93
CA LEU A 120 -11.51 2.38 15.32
C LEU A 120 -10.32 1.48 15.64
N THR A 121 -9.97 0.57 14.71
CA THR A 121 -8.81 -0.32 14.86
C THR A 121 -7.49 0.46 14.88
N LYS A 122 -7.35 1.48 14.00
CA LYS A 122 -6.15 2.34 13.92
C LYS A 122 -5.95 3.19 15.17
N HIS A 123 -7.04 3.55 15.85
CA HIS A 123 -7.01 4.28 17.12
C HIS A 123 -7.03 3.36 18.35
N GLU A 124 -6.78 2.05 18.15
CA GLU A 124 -6.70 1.05 19.22
C GLU A 124 -7.97 0.98 20.09
N LYS A 125 -9.13 1.36 19.53
CA LYS A 125 -10.41 1.29 20.22
C LYS A 125 -11.00 -0.12 20.14
N ASN A 126 -11.69 -0.53 21.20
CA ASN A 126 -12.47 -1.75 21.16
C ASN A 126 -13.62 -1.60 20.15
N VAL A 127 -13.52 -2.31 19.03
CA VAL A 127 -14.47 -2.18 17.91
C VAL A 127 -15.90 -2.50 18.33
N TRP A 128 -16.12 -3.56 19.10
CA TRP A 128 -17.46 -3.97 19.52
C TRP A 128 -18.13 -2.89 20.39
N ASN A 129 -17.46 -2.46 21.46
CA ASN A 129 -17.99 -1.43 22.36
C ASN A 129 -18.24 -0.11 21.61
N SER A 130 -17.34 0.25 20.70
CA SER A 130 -17.47 1.46 19.88
C SER A 130 -18.68 1.38 18.95
N LEU A 131 -18.92 0.25 18.30
CA LEU A 131 -20.12 0.04 17.49
C LEU A 131 -21.40 0.13 18.34
N CYS A 132 -21.40 -0.42 19.55
CA CYS A 132 -22.54 -0.28 20.46
C CYS A 132 -22.80 1.18 20.85
N ARG A 133 -21.76 2.00 21.04
CA ARG A 133 -21.88 3.44 21.33
C ARG A 133 -22.42 4.22 20.13
N LEU A 134 -21.89 3.95 18.92
CA LEU A 134 -22.38 4.56 17.67
C LEU A 134 -23.88 4.27 17.46
N LEU A 135 -24.31 3.03 17.70
CA LEU A 135 -25.73 2.65 17.57
C LEU A 135 -26.63 3.30 18.62
N LYS A 136 -26.09 3.78 19.74
CA LYS A 136 -26.81 4.57 20.75
C LYS A 136 -26.87 6.07 20.41
N GLY A 137 -26.27 6.49 19.29
CA GLY A 137 -26.28 7.87 18.82
C GLY A 137 -25.06 8.70 19.22
N GLU A 138 -24.04 8.11 19.84
CA GLU A 138 -22.77 8.80 20.07
C GLU A 138 -22.03 9.00 18.75
N THR A 139 -21.25 10.09 18.66
CA THR A 139 -20.48 10.37 17.44
C THR A 139 -19.16 9.59 17.42
N LEU A 140 -18.58 9.44 16.22
CA LEU A 140 -17.26 8.83 16.11
C LEU A 140 -16.19 9.68 16.82
N ASP A 141 -16.30 11.00 16.78
CA ASP A 141 -15.35 11.91 17.43
C ASP A 141 -15.38 11.77 18.96
N ASP A 142 -16.56 11.58 19.57
CA ASP A 142 -16.69 11.32 21.01
C ASP A 142 -16.01 10.02 21.42
N ILE A 143 -16.13 8.98 20.59
CA ILE A 143 -15.52 7.68 20.84
C ILE A 143 -13.99 7.77 20.70
N LEU A 144 -13.50 8.49 19.69
CA LEU A 144 -12.08 8.63 19.42
C LEU A 144 -11.37 9.52 20.45
N SER A 145 -12.07 10.51 21.00
CA SER A 145 -11.54 11.42 22.04
C SER A 145 -11.49 10.81 23.44
N THR A 146 -12.32 9.79 23.72
CA THR A 146 -12.27 9.05 24.99
C THR A 146 -10.95 8.27 25.04
N THR A 147 -10.07 8.54 26.01
CA THR A 147 -8.74 7.91 26.10
C THR A 147 -8.82 6.40 26.20
#